data_AF-A0A0F7LL03-F1
#
_entry.id   AF-A0A0F7LL03-F1
#
_cell.length_a   1.000
_cell.length_b   1.000
_cell.length_c   1.000
_cell.angle_alpha   90.00
_cell.angle_beta   90.00
_cell.angle_gamma   90.00
#
_symmetry.space_group_name_H-M   'P 1'
#
loop_
_entity.id
_entity.type
_entity.pdbx_description
1 polymer ?
#
loop_
_entity_poly.entity_id
_entity_poly.type
_entity_poly.pdbx_seq_one_letter_code
_entity_poly.pdbx_strand_id
1 'polypeptide(L)'
;MNKEQISWLMTTKDYLYQDHGRDLYDVIYATLSEDKMSYKLFLKMASEGHGFSPSEGFSYALDQDWDIPEEFNEVTFFLGEYESLSISPNHFVQLMQYITDAYIQAYPNDKASVELYMEQLRERYP
;
A
#
# COMPACT_ATOMS: atom_id res chain seq x y z
N MET A 1 -7.48 -3.67 -17.82
CA MET A 1 -6.88 -4.83 -17.13
C MET A 1 -7.95 -5.89 -16.85
N ASN A 2 -7.63 -7.19 -16.91
CA ASN A 2 -8.60 -8.27 -16.69
C ASN A 2 -8.85 -8.41 -15.17
N LYS A 3 -10.12 -8.51 -14.73
CA LYS A 3 -10.48 -8.69 -13.30
C LYS A 3 -9.75 -9.88 -12.65
N GLU A 4 -9.38 -10.88 -13.45
CA GLU A 4 -8.58 -12.02 -13.02
C GLU A 4 -7.21 -11.60 -12.45
N GLN A 5 -6.58 -10.54 -12.97
CA GLN A 5 -5.24 -10.09 -12.58
C GLN A 5 -5.19 -9.41 -11.19
N ILE A 6 -6.34 -8.97 -10.65
CA ILE A 6 -6.44 -8.38 -9.31
C ILE A 6 -7.36 -9.18 -8.38
N SER A 7 -7.77 -10.39 -8.80
CA SER A 7 -8.62 -11.26 -7.98
C SER A 7 -7.99 -11.58 -6.62
N TRP A 8 -6.66 -11.70 -6.58
CA TRP A 8 -5.88 -11.88 -5.34
C TRP A 8 -6.02 -10.71 -4.37
N LEU A 9 -6.16 -9.47 -4.86
CA LEU A 9 -6.38 -8.32 -3.99
C LEU A 9 -7.80 -8.34 -3.44
N MET A 10 -8.78 -8.75 -4.25
CA MET A 10 -10.18 -8.83 -3.79
C MET A 10 -10.37 -9.79 -2.61
N THR A 11 -9.52 -10.81 -2.44
CA THR A 11 -9.60 -11.72 -1.29
C THR A 11 -9.20 -11.05 0.03
N THR A 12 -8.49 -9.92 -0.01
CA THR A 12 -8.06 -9.19 1.20
C THR A 12 -9.04 -8.11 1.64
N LYS A 13 -10.04 -7.80 0.79
CA LYS A 13 -10.94 -6.66 0.98
C LYS A 13 -11.64 -6.65 2.34
N ASP A 14 -12.26 -7.76 2.71
CA ASP A 14 -13.09 -7.83 3.92
C ASP A 14 -12.25 -7.61 5.18
N TYR A 15 -11.04 -8.16 5.23
CA TYR A 15 -10.10 -7.94 6.33
C TYR A 15 -9.69 -6.46 6.41
N LEU A 16 -9.24 -5.88 5.29
CA LEU A 16 -8.79 -4.49 5.25
C LEU A 16 -9.91 -3.51 5.61
N TYR A 17 -11.14 -3.78 5.19
CA TYR A 17 -12.29 -2.93 5.51
C TYR A 17 -12.67 -2.99 6.99
N GLN A 18 -12.35 -4.08 7.69
CA GLN A 18 -12.60 -4.23 9.12
C GLN A 18 -11.44 -3.73 9.99
N ASP A 19 -10.23 -3.66 9.45
CA ASP A 19 -9.00 -3.34 10.17
C ASP A 19 -8.39 -1.99 9.73
N HIS A 20 -9.23 -0.98 9.49
CA HIS A 20 -8.80 0.39 9.13
C HIS A 20 -7.90 0.50 7.89
N GLY A 21 -7.86 -0.53 7.04
CA GLY A 21 -7.09 -0.59 5.80
C GLY A 21 -7.90 -0.32 4.53
N ARG A 22 -9.12 0.21 4.66
CA ARG A 22 -10.00 0.51 3.52
C ARG A 22 -9.33 1.44 2.51
N ASP A 23 -8.75 2.54 2.96
CA ASP A 23 -8.21 3.56 2.07
C ASP A 23 -6.96 3.03 1.35
N LEU A 24 -6.14 2.25 2.05
CA LEU A 24 -5.02 1.51 1.44
C LEU A 24 -5.50 0.52 0.36
N TYR A 25 -6.54 -0.27 0.66
CA TYR A 25 -7.13 -1.17 -0.32
C TYR A 25 -7.63 -0.40 -1.55
N ASP A 26 -8.37 0.69 -1.34
CA ASP A 26 -8.99 1.43 -2.44
C ASP A 26 -7.91 2.12 -3.30
N VAL A 27 -6.81 2.64 -2.71
CA VAL A 27 -5.64 3.16 -3.44
C VAL A 27 -4.97 2.08 -4.30
N ILE A 28 -4.65 0.91 -3.72
CA ILE A 28 -3.99 -0.17 -4.47
C ILE A 28 -4.94 -0.69 -5.56
N TYR A 29 -6.23 -0.83 -5.25
CA TYR A 29 -7.23 -1.26 -6.21
C TYR A 29 -7.32 -0.30 -7.40
N ALA A 30 -7.40 1.01 -7.17
CA ALA A 30 -7.39 2.02 -8.22
C ALA A 30 -6.10 1.96 -9.05
N THR A 31 -4.94 1.92 -8.37
CA THR A 31 -3.61 1.82 -8.98
C THR A 31 -3.51 0.66 -9.96
N LEU A 32 -3.92 -0.53 -9.53
CA LEU A 32 -3.85 -1.73 -10.34
C LEU A 32 -4.94 -1.70 -11.42
N SER A 33 -6.21 -1.45 -11.05
CA SER A 33 -7.36 -1.52 -11.98
C SER A 33 -7.23 -0.59 -13.18
N GLU A 34 -6.57 0.56 -12.99
CA GLU A 34 -6.28 1.56 -14.02
C GLU A 34 -4.89 1.39 -14.69
N ASP A 35 -4.16 0.32 -14.37
CA ASP A 35 -2.84 -0.01 -14.93
C ASP A 35 -1.81 1.13 -14.74
N LYS A 36 -1.88 1.84 -13.62
CA LYS A 36 -0.96 2.94 -13.29
C LYS A 36 0.42 2.43 -12.87
N MET A 37 0.44 1.30 -12.17
CA MET A 37 1.64 0.72 -11.59
C MET A 37 1.43 -0.76 -11.26
N SER A 38 2.47 -1.58 -11.36
CA SER A 38 2.44 -2.95 -10.82
C SER A 38 2.53 -2.96 -9.28
N TYR A 39 1.96 -3.97 -8.63
CA TYR A 39 2.05 -4.11 -7.17
C TYR A 39 3.50 -4.17 -6.66
N LYS A 40 4.38 -4.86 -7.39
CA LYS A 40 5.82 -4.93 -7.03
C LYS A 40 6.48 -3.55 -7.00
N LEU A 41 6.16 -2.69 -7.97
CA LEU A 41 6.70 -1.33 -8.00
C LEU A 41 6.04 -0.44 -6.92
N PHE A 42 4.74 -0.63 -6.67
CA PHE A 42 4.03 0.04 -5.58
C PHE A 42 4.69 -0.26 -4.23
N LEU A 43 4.92 -1.54 -3.94
CA LEU A 43 5.58 -1.96 -2.71
C LEU A 43 7.01 -1.44 -2.61
N LYS A 44 7.77 -1.47 -3.71
CA LYS A 44 9.13 -0.89 -3.76
C LYS A 44 9.12 0.60 -3.40
N MET A 45 8.18 1.37 -3.94
CA MET A 45 8.06 2.80 -3.60
C MET A 45 7.71 3.00 -2.14
N ALA A 46 6.76 2.24 -1.61
CA ALA A 46 6.39 2.30 -0.20
C ALA A 46 7.59 1.95 0.70
N SER A 47 8.39 0.94 0.35
CA SER A 47 9.60 0.56 1.10
C SER A 47 10.71 1.61 1.03
N GLU A 48 10.72 2.43 -0.02
CA GLU A 48 11.62 3.58 -0.17
C GLU A 48 11.10 4.83 0.56
N GLY A 49 9.90 4.76 1.15
CA GLY A 49 9.31 5.83 1.93
C GLY A 49 8.42 6.79 1.14
N HIS A 50 8.04 6.42 -0.08
CA HIS A 50 7.20 7.25 -0.95
C HIS A 50 5.76 6.80 -0.94
N GLY A 51 4.86 7.75 -0.71
CA GLY A 51 3.44 7.66 -0.95
C GLY A 51 3.10 7.51 -2.43
N PHE A 52 1.82 7.38 -2.72
CA PHE A 52 1.36 7.25 -4.10
C PHE A 52 -0.05 7.83 -4.29
N SER A 53 -0.30 8.37 -5.48
CA SER A 53 -1.57 8.96 -5.89
C SER A 53 -1.99 8.43 -7.27
N PRO A 54 -2.84 7.38 -7.34
CA PRO A 54 -3.36 6.89 -8.63
C PRO A 54 -4.21 7.91 -9.38
N SER A 55 -4.87 8.82 -8.65
CA SER A 55 -5.73 9.88 -9.17
C SER A 55 -5.87 11.02 -8.15
N GLU A 56 -6.36 12.16 -8.62
CA GLU A 56 -6.62 13.34 -7.77
C GLU A 56 -7.59 12.98 -6.63
N GLY A 57 -7.20 13.34 -5.40
CA GLY A 57 -7.95 13.00 -4.20
C GLY A 57 -8.00 11.51 -3.88
N PHE A 58 -7.04 10.72 -4.35
CA PHE A 58 -6.87 9.34 -3.93
C PHE A 58 -5.38 9.12 -3.71
N SER A 59 -4.92 9.23 -2.46
CA SER A 59 -3.50 9.09 -2.17
C SER A 59 -3.23 8.72 -0.72
N TYR A 60 -1.97 8.38 -0.45
CA TYR A 60 -1.40 8.35 0.88
C TYR A 60 -0.01 8.98 0.85
N ALA A 61 0.43 9.48 2.00
CA ALA A 61 1.77 10.03 2.20
C ALA A 61 2.58 9.17 3.18
N LEU A 62 3.88 9.06 2.91
CA LEU A 62 4.88 8.44 3.77
C LEU A 62 5.95 9.46 4.14
N ASP A 63 6.98 9.02 4.87
CA ASP A 63 7.97 9.91 5.46
C ASP A 63 8.75 10.76 4.45
N GLN A 64 9.02 10.24 3.24
CA GLN A 64 9.69 11.03 2.19
C GLN A 64 8.78 12.08 1.54
N ASP A 65 7.48 12.07 1.82
CA ASP A 65 6.54 13.10 1.35
C ASP A 65 6.38 14.24 2.36
N TRP A 66 6.93 14.10 3.58
CA TRP A 66 6.88 15.12 4.62
C TRP A 66 8.02 16.13 4.44
N ASP A 67 7.76 17.39 4.82
CA ASP A 67 8.79 18.44 4.81
C ASP A 67 9.99 18.08 5.71
N ILE A 68 9.72 17.37 6.81
CA ILE A 68 10.71 16.88 7.76
C ILE A 68 10.44 15.38 8.00
N PRO A 69 11.12 14.48 7.27
CA PRO A 69 10.90 13.03 7.37
C PRO A 69 11.09 12.48 8.81
N GLU A 70 11.94 13.10 9.62
CA GLU A 70 12.19 12.70 11.00
C GLU A 70 10.99 12.95 11.94
N GLU A 71 10.03 13.78 11.53
CA GLU A 71 8.80 14.04 12.28
C GLU A 71 7.67 13.07 11.92
N PHE A 72 7.89 12.19 10.94
CA PHE A 72 6.92 11.20 10.50
C PHE A 72 6.45 10.29 11.64
N ASN A 73 5.15 10.29 11.89
CA ASN A 73 4.53 9.51 12.96
C ASN A 73 3.24 8.79 12.53
N GLU A 74 2.75 9.03 11.32
CA GLU A 74 1.52 8.44 10.79
C GLU A 74 1.51 8.38 9.27
N VAL A 75 0.81 7.38 8.74
CA VAL A 75 0.48 7.29 7.31
C VAL A 75 -0.87 7.95 7.10
N THR A 76 -0.86 9.08 6.39
CA THR A 76 -2.06 9.87 6.11
C THR A 76 -2.64 9.50 4.76
N PHE A 77 -3.94 9.21 4.71
CA PHE A 77 -4.70 8.94 3.51
C PHE A 77 -5.57 10.14 3.13
N PHE A 78 -5.72 10.37 1.83
CA PHE A 78 -6.53 11.45 1.27
C PHE A 78 -7.58 10.85 0.32
N LEU A 79 -8.85 11.17 0.60
CA LEU A 79 -9.99 10.84 -0.25
C LEU A 79 -10.77 12.12 -0.60
N GLY A 80 -10.74 12.51 -1.85
CA GLY A 80 -11.12 13.84 -2.32
C GLY A 80 -10.13 14.91 -1.83
N GLU A 81 -10.66 16.06 -1.42
CA GLU A 81 -9.87 17.21 -0.96
C GLU A 81 -9.51 17.15 0.54
N TYR A 82 -9.79 16.04 1.22
CA TYR A 82 -9.68 15.93 2.66
C TYR A 82 -8.89 14.70 3.08
N GLU A 83 -8.16 14.85 4.19
CA GLU A 83 -7.65 13.72 4.95
C GLU A 83 -8.83 12.84 5.38
N SER A 84 -8.77 11.56 5.05
CA SER A 84 -9.82 10.59 5.39
C SER A 84 -9.51 9.86 6.68
N LEU A 85 -8.27 9.40 6.80
CA LEU A 85 -7.79 8.56 7.89
C LEU A 85 -6.27 8.67 7.99
N SER A 86 -5.78 8.61 9.22
CA SER A 86 -4.38 8.39 9.52
C SER A 86 -4.22 7.11 10.35
N ILE A 87 -3.22 6.30 10.01
CA ILE A 87 -2.88 5.06 10.73
C ILE A 87 -1.43 5.10 11.18
N SER A 88 -1.06 4.29 12.17
CA SER A 88 0.34 4.20 12.58
C SER A 88 1.19 3.54 11.49
N PRO A 89 2.49 3.87 11.40
CA PRO A 89 3.41 3.21 10.46
C PRO A 89 3.45 1.69 10.65
N ASN A 90 3.42 1.22 11.90
CA ASN A 90 3.38 -0.21 12.19
C ASN A 90 2.09 -0.87 11.68
N HIS A 91 0.93 -0.22 11.81
CA HIS A 91 -0.33 -0.75 11.28
C HIS A 91 -0.30 -0.78 9.74
N PHE A 92 0.24 0.26 9.10
CA PHE A 92 0.46 0.24 7.65
C PHE A 92 1.30 -0.96 7.19
N VAL A 93 2.39 -1.27 7.90
CA VAL A 93 3.23 -2.45 7.62
C VAL A 93 2.45 -3.76 7.75
N GLN A 94 1.60 -3.89 8.78
CA GLN A 94 0.77 -5.09 8.97
C GLN A 94 -0.23 -5.29 7.82
N LEU A 95 -0.89 -4.21 7.39
CA LEU A 95 -1.82 -4.26 6.26
C LEU A 95 -1.10 -4.59 4.95
N MET A 96 0.06 -3.95 4.70
CA MET A 96 0.91 -4.23 3.55
C MET A 96 1.40 -5.68 3.53
N GLN A 97 1.70 -6.25 4.70
CA GLN A 97 2.07 -7.66 4.82
C GLN A 97 0.91 -8.58 4.41
N TYR A 98 -0.29 -8.33 4.93
CA TYR A 98 -1.46 -9.13 4.61
C TYR A 98 -1.77 -9.11 3.10
N ILE A 99 -1.65 -7.94 2.47
CA ILE A 99 -1.80 -7.78 1.01
C ILE A 99 -0.68 -8.53 0.27
N THR A 100 0.56 -8.40 0.74
CA THR A 100 1.72 -9.07 0.15
C THR A 100 1.58 -10.59 0.17
N ASP A 101 1.09 -11.16 1.27
CA ASP A 101 0.90 -12.61 1.38
C ASP A 101 -0.09 -13.12 0.32
N ALA A 102 -1.18 -12.39 0.07
CA ALA A 102 -2.12 -12.70 -1.00
C ALA A 102 -1.48 -12.56 -2.39
N TYR A 103 -0.65 -11.54 -2.61
CA TYR A 103 0.09 -11.37 -3.86
C TYR A 103 1.04 -12.55 -4.13
N ILE A 104 1.83 -12.96 -3.13
CA ILE A 104 2.80 -14.06 -3.25
C ILE A 104 2.11 -15.39 -3.56
N GLN A 105 0.92 -15.64 -2.97
CA GLN A 105 0.13 -16.83 -3.30
C GLN A 105 -0.30 -16.86 -4.76
N ALA A 106 -0.65 -15.70 -5.33
CA ALA A 106 -1.05 -15.58 -6.74
C ALA A 106 0.14 -15.56 -7.72
N TYR A 107 1.28 -15.00 -7.30
CA TYR A 107 2.47 -14.79 -8.14
C TYR A 107 3.75 -15.30 -7.44
N PRO A 108 3.89 -16.62 -7.24
CA PRO A 108 5.01 -17.19 -6.49
C PRO A 108 6.39 -16.91 -7.12
N ASN A 109 6.44 -16.63 -8.42
CA ASN A 109 7.68 -16.28 -9.12
C ASN A 109 8.24 -14.90 -8.71
N ASP A 110 7.41 -13.99 -8.22
CA ASP A 110 7.82 -12.66 -7.76
C ASP A 110 8.23 -12.65 -6.28
N LYS A 111 8.03 -13.78 -5.56
CA LYS A 111 8.18 -13.88 -4.11
C LYS A 111 9.47 -13.26 -3.58
N ALA A 112 10.62 -13.62 -4.15
CA ALA A 112 11.92 -13.15 -3.65
C ALA A 112 12.06 -11.62 -3.71
N SER A 113 11.57 -10.98 -4.78
CA SER A 113 11.64 -9.52 -4.92
C SER A 113 10.66 -8.82 -3.98
N VAL A 114 9.46 -9.38 -3.82
CA VAL A 114 8.41 -8.80 -2.97
C VAL A 114 8.75 -8.96 -1.49
N GLU A 115 9.29 -10.09 -1.06
CA GLU A 115 9.77 -10.29 0.32
C GLU A 115 10.90 -9.32 0.67
N LEU A 116 11.83 -9.07 -0.26
CA LEU A 116 12.89 -8.07 -0.08
C LEU A 116 12.31 -6.67 0.19
N TYR A 117 11.32 -6.24 -0.59
CA TYR A 117 10.70 -4.92 -0.39
C TYR A 117 9.85 -4.87 0.90
N MET A 118 9.17 -5.95 1.27
CA MET A 118 8.47 -6.01 2.57
C MET A 118 9.44 -5.97 3.76
N GLU A 119 10.61 -6.59 3.65
CA GLU A 119 11.65 -6.51 4.68
C GLU A 119 12.15 -5.07 4.84
N GLN A 120 12.47 -4.41 3.73
CA GLN A 120 12.85 -2.99 3.72
C GLN A 120 11.75 -2.10 4.33
N LEU A 121 10.49 -2.37 4.02
CA LEU A 121 9.36 -1.63 4.57
C LEU A 121 9.27 -1.79 6.11
N ARG A 122 9.45 -2.99 6.63
CA ARG A 122 9.46 -3.27 8.08
C ARG A 122 10.66 -2.62 8.78
N GLU A 123 11.83 -2.64 8.16
CA GLU A 123 13.03 -1.99 8.70
C GLU A 123 12.85 -0.48 8.80
N ARG A 124 12.13 0.11 7.84
CA ARG A 124 11.84 1.55 7.80
C ARG A 124 10.80 1.95 8.86
N TYR A 125 9.78 1.13 9.06
CA TYR A 125 8.63 1.42 9.92
C TYR A 125 8.45 0.34 10.99
N PRO A 126 9.28 0.36 12.06
CA PRO A 126 9.23 -0.65 13.12
C PRO A 126 7.95 -0.61 13.97
#